data_AF-A0A4R6Y9U8-F1
#
_entry.id   AF-A0A4R6Y9U8-F1
#
_cell.length_a   1.000
_cell.length_b   1.000
_cell.length_c   1.000
_cell.angle_alpha   90.00
_cell.angle_beta   90.00
_cell.angle_gamma   90.00
#
_symmetry.space_group_name_H-M   'P 1'
#
loop_
_entity.id
_entity.type
_entity.pdbx_description
1 polymer ?
#
loop_
_entity_poly.entity_id
_entity_poly.type
_entity_poly.pdbx_seq_one_letter_code
_entity_poly.pdbx_strand_id
1 'polypeptide(L)'
;MNEQGTKYFQVNSSESDTVESLKNSSEAGSVASGKNAIAIGANSLASGENAIAQGNHATASGVDSMALGTNSSASASNSVAIGANSSATAVNSVALGSGSVSDRDNAVSVGSAGNERQITNVAAGTAPTDAVNVSQLQGLSSTVDSKINALDDKLSAGVASAIALQAPALVVPGKTTVRAGVGYFRGQSALGVSMRQTAETGRWSLTGGVSASQKGGVAAGAAIEWVVGD
;
A
#
# COMPACT_ATOMS: atom_id res chain seq x y z
N MET A 1 64.45 5.42 -19.67
CA MET A 1 63.57 4.63 -20.54
C MET A 1 62.47 4.08 -19.66
N ASN A 2 61.23 4.48 -19.92
CA ASN A 2 60.05 4.07 -19.14
C ASN A 2 59.51 2.78 -19.75
N GLU A 3 59.50 1.69 -19.00
CA GLU A 3 58.72 0.50 -19.34
C GLU A 3 57.60 0.35 -18.32
N GLN A 4 56.48 1.02 -18.59
CA GLN A 4 55.22 0.66 -17.95
C GLN A 4 54.73 -0.61 -18.61
N GLY A 5 54.98 -1.75 -17.98
CA GLY A 5 54.48 -3.04 -18.44
C GLY A 5 52.95 -3.05 -18.49
N THR A 6 52.40 -3.43 -19.64
CA THR A 6 50.97 -3.66 -19.82
C THR A 6 50.53 -4.82 -18.91
N LYS A 7 49.57 -4.57 -18.02
CA LYS A 7 48.97 -5.61 -17.17
C LYS A 7 47.94 -6.38 -18.01
N TYR A 8 48.22 -7.66 -18.29
CA TYR A 8 47.27 -8.56 -18.94
C TYR A 8 46.42 -9.32 -17.92
N PHE A 9 45.18 -9.64 -18.28
CA PHE A 9 44.40 -10.67 -17.61
C PHE A 9 45.05 -12.03 -17.88
N GLN A 10 45.40 -12.77 -16.83
CA GLN A 10 45.86 -14.15 -16.94
C GLN A 10 44.65 -15.09 -16.79
N VAL A 11 44.42 -15.96 -17.76
CA VAL A 11 43.48 -17.08 -17.65
C VAL A 11 44.30 -18.28 -17.16
N ASN A 12 43.90 -18.90 -16.06
CA ASN A 12 44.64 -20.01 -15.47
C ASN A 12 44.34 -21.31 -16.25
N SER A 13 45.24 -21.72 -17.13
CA SER A 13 45.22 -23.04 -17.79
C SER A 13 46.28 -23.94 -17.16
N SER A 14 45.94 -25.21 -16.95
CA SER A 14 46.90 -26.23 -16.48
C SER A 14 47.66 -26.92 -17.63
N GLU A 15 47.41 -26.50 -18.88
CA GLU A 15 48.08 -27.00 -20.08
C GLU A 15 48.68 -25.87 -20.93
N SER A 16 49.66 -26.21 -21.78
CA SER A 16 50.42 -25.27 -22.61
C SER A 16 49.50 -24.46 -23.54
N ASP A 17 49.49 -23.14 -23.37
CA ASP A 17 48.67 -22.22 -24.15
C ASP A 17 49.15 -22.11 -25.60
N THR A 18 48.52 -22.88 -26.49
CA THR A 18 48.59 -22.67 -27.94
C THR A 18 47.37 -21.83 -28.38
N VAL A 19 47.34 -21.31 -29.61
CA VAL A 19 46.14 -20.60 -30.13
C VAL A 19 44.88 -21.50 -30.09
N GLU A 20 45.07 -22.82 -29.98
CA GLU A 20 44.04 -23.81 -29.71
C GLU A 20 43.52 -23.82 -28.26
N SER A 21 44.25 -23.30 -27.26
CA SER A 21 43.75 -23.16 -25.87
C SER A 21 42.65 -22.09 -25.76
N LEU A 22 42.60 -21.14 -26.70
CA LEU A 22 41.45 -20.24 -26.89
C LEU A 22 40.21 -20.97 -27.46
N LYS A 23 40.36 -22.18 -28.02
CA LYS A 23 39.27 -23.05 -28.48
C LYS A 23 38.91 -24.14 -27.47
N ASN A 24 39.58 -24.21 -26.31
CA ASN A 24 39.33 -25.24 -25.31
C ASN A 24 38.14 -24.89 -24.39
N SER A 25 36.98 -24.62 -24.99
CA SER A 25 35.70 -24.91 -24.35
C SER A 25 34.92 -25.82 -25.28
N SER A 26 34.73 -27.08 -24.89
CA SER A 26 33.76 -28.00 -25.50
C SER A 26 32.29 -27.58 -25.23
N GLU A 27 32.07 -26.30 -24.96
CA GLU A 27 30.82 -25.60 -24.67
C GLU A 27 30.77 -24.45 -25.69
N ALA A 28 29.62 -24.17 -26.32
CA ALA A 28 29.57 -23.07 -27.29
C ALA A 28 30.06 -21.77 -26.63
N GLY A 29 30.93 -21.04 -27.31
CA GLY A 29 31.55 -19.83 -26.75
C GLY A 29 30.54 -18.74 -26.42
N SER A 30 31.00 -17.64 -25.82
CA SER A 30 30.19 -16.42 -25.75
C SER A 30 30.09 -15.75 -27.13
N VAL A 31 28.93 -15.18 -27.44
CA VAL A 31 28.64 -14.52 -28.72
C VAL A 31 28.16 -13.10 -28.46
N ALA A 32 29.01 -12.11 -28.79
CA ALA A 32 28.64 -10.70 -28.82
C ALA A 32 28.45 -10.26 -30.28
N SER A 33 27.25 -10.46 -30.84
CA SER A 33 26.95 -10.14 -32.24
C SER A 33 26.34 -8.75 -32.43
N GLY A 34 25.82 -8.14 -31.36
CA GLY A 34 25.38 -6.76 -31.37
C GLY A 34 26.56 -5.78 -31.45
N LYS A 35 26.34 -4.62 -32.07
CA LYS A 35 27.33 -3.54 -32.07
C LYS A 35 27.60 -3.09 -30.63
N ASN A 36 28.88 -2.95 -30.27
CA ASN A 36 29.34 -2.61 -28.91
C ASN A 36 28.91 -3.62 -27.82
N ALA A 37 28.45 -4.81 -28.18
CA ALA A 37 27.93 -5.78 -27.21
C ALA A 37 29.05 -6.45 -26.39
N ILE A 38 28.69 -6.94 -25.20
CA ILE A 38 29.57 -7.69 -24.32
C ILE A 38 28.90 -9.03 -24.00
N ALA A 39 29.61 -10.14 -24.24
CA ALA A 39 29.15 -11.48 -23.92
C ALA A 39 30.21 -12.24 -23.10
N ILE A 40 29.88 -12.63 -21.87
CA ILE A 40 30.79 -13.29 -20.92
C ILE A 40 30.11 -14.54 -20.36
N GLY A 41 30.68 -15.72 -20.65
CA GLY A 41 30.19 -17.01 -20.15
C GLY A 41 29.84 -17.97 -21.28
N ALA A 42 29.94 -19.27 -21.02
CA ALA A 42 29.62 -20.29 -22.01
C ALA A 42 28.16 -20.14 -22.50
N ASN A 43 27.96 -20.16 -23.82
CA ASN A 43 26.68 -19.99 -24.49
C ASN A 43 25.98 -18.64 -24.23
N SER A 44 26.66 -17.63 -23.66
CA SER A 44 26.05 -16.31 -23.49
C SER A 44 25.89 -15.62 -24.85
N LEU A 45 24.76 -14.96 -25.09
CA LEU A 45 24.44 -14.26 -26.34
C LEU A 45 24.06 -12.80 -26.06
N ALA A 46 24.87 -11.86 -26.53
CA ALA A 46 24.53 -10.44 -26.57
C ALA A 46 24.35 -10.02 -28.04
N SER A 47 23.09 -9.99 -28.51
CA SER A 47 22.74 -9.72 -29.91
C SER A 47 22.13 -8.34 -30.15
N GLY A 48 21.65 -7.66 -29.11
CA GLY A 48 21.21 -6.27 -29.21
C GLY A 48 22.39 -5.28 -29.31
N GLU A 49 22.19 -4.14 -29.98
CA GLU A 49 23.16 -3.03 -29.92
C GLU A 49 23.34 -2.57 -28.46
N ASN A 50 24.59 -2.36 -28.04
CA ASN A 50 25.01 -2.04 -26.68
C ASN A 50 24.59 -3.07 -25.61
N ALA A 51 24.19 -4.28 -26.00
CA ALA A 51 23.70 -5.29 -25.06
C ALA A 51 24.82 -5.93 -24.23
N ILE A 52 24.51 -6.31 -22.99
CA ILE A 52 25.43 -7.01 -22.08
C ILE A 52 24.81 -8.32 -21.64
N ALA A 53 25.44 -9.44 -21.98
CA ALA A 53 25.07 -10.78 -21.49
C ALA A 53 26.22 -11.37 -20.66
N GLN A 54 25.99 -11.63 -19.38
CA GLN A 54 26.98 -12.21 -18.48
C GLN A 54 26.38 -13.39 -17.69
N GLY A 55 26.92 -14.58 -17.90
CA GLY A 55 26.45 -15.83 -17.28
C GLY A 55 26.30 -16.94 -18.31
N ASN A 56 26.35 -18.19 -17.86
CA ASN A 56 26.12 -19.34 -18.75
C ASN A 56 24.69 -19.25 -19.34
N HIS A 57 24.56 -19.30 -20.67
CA HIS A 57 23.28 -19.11 -21.38
C HIS A 57 22.55 -17.77 -21.11
N ALA A 58 23.24 -16.74 -20.60
CA ALA A 58 22.65 -15.40 -20.49
C ALA A 58 22.35 -14.85 -21.90
N THR A 59 21.16 -14.28 -22.12
CA THR A 59 20.74 -13.75 -23.43
C THR A 59 20.26 -12.30 -23.30
N ALA A 60 20.96 -11.38 -23.95
CA ALA A 60 20.59 -9.97 -24.04
C ALA A 60 20.36 -9.62 -25.53
N SER A 61 19.10 -9.66 -25.96
CA SER A 61 18.73 -9.47 -27.38
C SER A 61 18.02 -8.15 -27.68
N GLY A 62 17.60 -7.40 -26.65
CA GLY A 62 17.09 -6.05 -26.82
C GLY A 62 18.19 -5.01 -27.03
N VAL A 63 17.89 -3.90 -27.70
CA VAL A 63 18.80 -2.73 -27.77
C VAL A 63 18.98 -2.18 -26.36
N ASP A 64 20.22 -1.85 -25.98
CA ASP A 64 20.59 -1.38 -24.63
C ASP A 64 20.16 -2.33 -23.50
N SER A 65 20.03 -3.64 -23.79
CA SER A 65 19.57 -4.63 -22.81
C SER A 65 20.71 -5.22 -21.98
N MET A 66 20.39 -5.72 -20.79
CA MET A 66 21.37 -6.33 -19.88
C MET A 66 20.81 -7.62 -19.26
N ALA A 67 21.50 -8.74 -19.45
CA ALA A 67 21.19 -10.04 -18.84
C ALA A 67 22.38 -10.51 -17.99
N LEU A 68 22.21 -10.52 -16.67
CA LEU A 68 23.24 -10.93 -15.69
C LEU A 68 22.76 -12.14 -14.89
N GLY A 69 23.34 -13.31 -15.13
CA GLY A 69 23.05 -14.57 -14.44
C GLY A 69 22.82 -15.74 -15.39
N THR A 70 22.96 -16.96 -14.88
CA THR A 70 22.72 -18.18 -15.68
C THR A 70 21.29 -18.23 -16.20
N ASN A 71 21.10 -18.46 -17.50
CA ASN A 71 19.79 -18.41 -18.18
C ASN A 71 19.00 -17.10 -18.00
N SER A 72 19.65 -15.99 -17.62
CA SER A 72 18.97 -14.69 -17.60
C SER A 72 18.63 -14.25 -19.02
N SER A 73 17.48 -13.60 -19.21
CA SER A 73 17.00 -13.17 -20.53
C SER A 73 16.47 -11.75 -20.49
N ALA A 74 17.11 -10.84 -21.22
CA ALA A 74 16.68 -9.47 -21.44
C ALA A 74 16.39 -9.27 -22.93
N SER A 75 15.13 -9.46 -23.33
CA SER A 75 14.75 -9.58 -24.75
C SER A 75 14.11 -8.34 -25.37
N ALA A 76 13.79 -7.33 -24.56
CA ALA A 76 13.18 -6.09 -24.99
C ALA A 76 14.16 -4.90 -24.91
N SER A 77 13.88 -3.83 -25.64
CA SER A 77 14.72 -2.62 -25.60
C SER A 77 14.76 -2.02 -24.20
N ASN A 78 15.95 -1.59 -23.77
CA ASN A 78 16.23 -1.03 -22.45
C ASN A 78 15.85 -1.96 -21.29
N SER A 79 15.71 -3.27 -21.53
CA SER A 79 15.32 -4.22 -20.49
C SER A 79 16.54 -4.77 -19.73
N VAL A 80 16.35 -5.05 -18.44
CA VAL A 80 17.41 -5.50 -17.53
C VAL A 80 16.93 -6.73 -16.77
N ALA A 81 17.63 -7.85 -16.91
CA ALA A 81 17.36 -9.09 -16.21
C ALA A 81 18.57 -9.45 -15.35
N ILE A 82 18.43 -9.41 -14.02
CA ILE A 82 19.51 -9.68 -13.07
C ILE A 82 19.10 -10.83 -12.15
N GLY A 83 19.75 -11.97 -12.28
CA GLY A 83 19.51 -13.19 -11.49
C GLY A 83 19.43 -14.43 -12.37
N ALA A 84 19.71 -15.60 -11.80
CA ALA A 84 19.56 -16.85 -12.54
C ALA A 84 18.10 -17.05 -12.97
N ASN A 85 17.87 -17.37 -14.25
CA ASN A 85 16.54 -17.54 -14.84
C ASN A 85 15.62 -16.29 -14.75
N SER A 86 16.16 -15.09 -14.52
CA SER A 86 15.35 -13.86 -14.58
C SER A 86 14.99 -13.52 -16.03
N SER A 87 13.78 -13.01 -16.27
CA SER A 87 13.29 -12.69 -17.62
C SER A 87 12.67 -11.29 -17.69
N ALA A 88 13.25 -10.40 -18.49
CA ALA A 88 12.74 -9.05 -18.74
C ALA A 88 12.32 -8.90 -20.21
N THR A 89 11.02 -9.08 -20.47
CA THR A 89 10.44 -9.20 -21.82
C THR A 89 9.69 -7.95 -22.29
N ALA A 90 9.59 -6.94 -21.43
CA ALA A 90 8.89 -5.69 -21.70
C ALA A 90 9.87 -4.50 -21.85
N VAL A 91 9.45 -3.45 -22.55
CA VAL A 91 10.32 -2.31 -22.86
C VAL A 91 10.60 -1.50 -21.59
N ASN A 92 11.87 -1.11 -21.40
CA ASN A 92 12.30 -0.35 -20.24
C ASN A 92 11.91 -1.02 -18.91
N SER A 93 12.00 -2.36 -18.86
CA SER A 93 11.61 -3.15 -17.69
C SER A 93 12.81 -3.77 -16.99
N VAL A 94 12.70 -3.98 -15.68
CA VAL A 94 13.74 -4.61 -14.85
C VAL A 94 13.18 -5.85 -14.17
N ALA A 95 13.74 -7.03 -14.42
CA ALA A 95 13.53 -8.23 -13.63
C ALA A 95 14.71 -8.42 -12.66
N LEU A 96 14.46 -8.20 -11.37
CA LEU A 96 15.49 -8.21 -10.33
C LEU A 96 15.31 -9.41 -9.39
N GLY A 97 16.31 -10.30 -9.38
CA GLY A 97 16.34 -11.52 -8.58
C GLY A 97 16.15 -12.80 -9.41
N SER A 98 16.62 -13.93 -8.86
CA SER A 98 16.52 -15.25 -9.49
C SER A 98 15.07 -15.62 -9.81
N GLY A 99 14.76 -15.99 -11.05
CA GLY A 99 13.40 -16.35 -11.47
C GLY A 99 12.39 -15.21 -11.46
N SER A 100 12.83 -13.94 -11.33
CA SER A 100 11.95 -12.79 -11.47
C SER A 100 11.53 -12.62 -12.93
N VAL A 101 10.29 -12.18 -13.14
CA VAL A 101 9.72 -11.93 -14.47
C VAL A 101 9.19 -10.51 -14.52
N SER A 102 9.64 -9.73 -15.51
CA SER A 102 9.16 -8.38 -15.79
C SER A 102 8.57 -8.32 -17.20
N ASP A 103 7.25 -8.40 -17.25
CA ASP A 103 6.42 -8.49 -18.46
C ASP A 103 5.58 -7.22 -18.69
N ARG A 104 5.90 -6.14 -17.96
CA ARG A 104 5.25 -4.83 -18.07
C ARG A 104 6.24 -3.74 -18.41
N ASP A 105 5.86 -2.86 -19.34
CA ASP A 105 6.69 -1.73 -19.73
C ASP A 105 6.90 -0.78 -18.53
N ASN A 106 8.08 -0.17 -18.42
CA ASN A 106 8.43 0.80 -17.37
C ASN A 106 8.24 0.28 -15.94
N ALA A 107 8.50 -1.01 -15.69
CA ALA A 107 8.29 -1.63 -14.39
C ALA A 107 9.55 -2.33 -13.87
N VAL A 108 9.72 -2.29 -12.55
CA VAL A 108 10.68 -3.14 -11.82
C VAL A 108 9.89 -4.27 -11.16
N SER A 109 10.17 -5.50 -11.55
CA SER A 109 9.65 -6.71 -10.92
C SER A 109 10.74 -7.33 -10.03
N VAL A 110 10.41 -7.54 -8.76
CA VAL A 110 11.30 -8.17 -7.77
C VAL A 110 10.99 -9.66 -7.55
N GLY A 111 10.11 -10.24 -8.36
CA GLY A 111 9.62 -11.61 -8.23
C GLY A 111 8.90 -12.08 -9.48
N SER A 112 8.07 -13.10 -9.33
CA SER A 112 7.16 -13.58 -10.36
C SER A 112 5.83 -13.98 -9.73
N ALA A 113 4.80 -14.24 -10.54
CA ALA A 113 3.49 -14.63 -10.04
C ALA A 113 3.59 -15.85 -9.10
N GLY A 114 3.12 -15.70 -7.86
CA GLY A 114 3.19 -16.73 -6.82
C GLY A 114 4.56 -16.90 -6.17
N ASN A 115 5.57 -16.11 -6.56
CA ASN A 115 6.92 -16.08 -5.99
C ASN A 115 7.33 -14.63 -5.68
N GLU A 116 6.43 -13.89 -5.04
CA GLU A 116 6.65 -12.51 -4.65
C GLU A 116 7.73 -12.40 -3.56
N ARG A 117 8.45 -11.27 -3.56
CA ARG A 117 9.46 -10.97 -2.55
C ARG A 117 9.06 -9.76 -1.73
N GLN A 118 9.51 -9.75 -0.48
CA GLN A 118 9.44 -8.55 0.34
C GLN A 118 10.58 -7.58 -0.04
N ILE A 119 10.26 -6.29 -0.04
CA ILE A 119 11.26 -5.22 -0.11
C ILE A 119 11.44 -4.69 1.31
N THR A 120 12.59 -4.95 1.92
CA THR A 120 12.88 -4.60 3.32
C THR A 120 13.85 -3.43 3.43
N ASN A 121 13.90 -2.80 4.62
CA ASN A 121 14.73 -1.61 4.89
C ASN A 121 14.35 -0.37 4.05
N VAL A 122 13.06 -0.23 3.74
CA VAL A 122 12.53 0.94 3.05
C VAL A 122 12.34 2.07 4.06
N ALA A 123 13.13 3.14 3.92
CA ALA A 123 12.94 4.38 4.68
C ALA A 123 11.58 5.01 4.37
N ALA A 124 11.08 5.87 5.26
CA ALA A 124 9.81 6.54 5.04
C ALA A 124 9.88 7.45 3.79
N GLY A 125 8.90 7.33 2.90
CA GLY A 125 8.81 8.17 1.71
C GLY A 125 8.54 9.64 2.08
N THR A 126 9.14 10.55 1.32
CA THR A 126 9.06 12.01 1.54
C THR A 126 8.50 12.76 0.33
N ALA A 127 8.67 12.22 -0.88
CA ALA A 127 8.08 12.73 -2.10
C ALA A 127 6.84 11.92 -2.52
N PRO A 128 5.93 12.47 -3.36
CA PRO A 128 4.72 11.77 -3.79
C PRO A 128 4.95 10.47 -4.58
N THR A 129 6.16 10.27 -5.11
CA THR A 129 6.54 9.09 -5.89
C THR A 129 7.44 8.12 -5.13
N ASP A 130 7.68 8.36 -3.83
CA ASP A 130 8.45 7.45 -3.00
C ASP A 130 7.59 6.24 -2.59
N ALA A 131 8.25 5.09 -2.37
CA ALA A 131 7.59 3.95 -1.77
C ALA A 131 7.14 4.27 -0.34
N VAL A 132 5.93 3.81 0.02
CA VAL A 132 5.42 3.87 1.40
C VAL A 132 5.87 2.62 2.15
N ASN A 133 6.38 2.80 3.37
CA ASN A 133 6.71 1.67 4.24
C ASN A 133 5.59 1.35 5.25
N VAL A 134 5.73 0.23 5.96
CA VAL A 134 4.68 -0.26 6.89
C VAL A 134 4.45 0.70 8.07
N SER A 135 5.47 1.42 8.55
CA SER A 135 5.29 2.35 9.67
C SER A 135 4.47 3.58 9.30
N GLN A 136 4.59 4.08 8.06
CA GLN A 136 3.72 5.15 7.56
C GLN A 136 2.26 4.70 7.46
N LEU A 137 2.02 3.47 6.99
CA LEU A 137 0.66 2.89 6.95
C LEU A 137 0.08 2.67 8.35
N GLN A 138 0.88 2.18 9.30
CA GLN A 138 0.47 2.04 10.70
C GLN A 138 0.12 3.40 11.33
N GLY A 139 0.90 4.45 11.04
CA GLY A 139 0.58 5.81 11.49
C GLY A 139 -0.77 6.32 10.95
N LEU A 140 -1.08 6.01 9.68
CA LEU A 140 -2.40 6.28 9.11
C LEU A 140 -3.51 5.46 9.81
N SER A 141 -3.29 4.16 10.01
CA SER A 141 -4.25 3.28 10.72
C SER A 141 -4.59 3.82 12.10
N SER A 142 -3.59 4.17 12.91
CA SER A 142 -3.81 4.72 14.25
C SER A 142 -4.59 6.05 14.22
N THR A 143 -4.35 6.88 13.20
CA THR A 143 -5.10 8.13 13.00
C THR A 143 -6.57 7.85 12.68
N VAL A 144 -6.84 6.86 11.82
CA VAL A 144 -8.20 6.44 11.47
C VAL A 144 -8.92 5.82 12.66
N ASP A 145 -8.26 4.92 13.40
CA ASP A 145 -8.83 4.29 14.60
C ASP A 145 -9.22 5.34 15.65
N SER A 146 -8.36 6.33 15.86
CA SER A 146 -8.64 7.45 16.78
C SER A 146 -9.86 8.26 16.35
N LYS A 147 -10.01 8.53 15.04
CA LYS A 147 -11.18 9.23 14.49
C LYS A 147 -12.46 8.41 14.62
N ILE A 148 -12.39 7.09 14.42
CA ILE A 148 -13.53 6.18 14.55
C ILE A 148 -13.98 6.11 16.02
N ASN A 149 -13.05 5.95 16.96
CA ASN A 149 -13.38 5.91 18.38
C ASN A 149 -13.99 7.25 18.84
N ALA A 150 -13.44 8.37 18.38
CA ALA A 150 -14.02 9.69 18.65
C ALA A 150 -15.43 9.85 18.06
N LEU A 151 -15.70 9.23 16.91
CA LEU A 151 -17.03 9.23 16.31
C LEU A 151 -18.02 8.33 17.07
N ASP A 152 -17.62 7.11 17.45
CA ASP A 152 -18.46 6.18 18.24
C ASP A 152 -18.83 6.79 19.60
N ASP A 153 -17.88 7.50 20.23
CA ASP A 153 -18.11 8.27 21.44
C ASP A 153 -19.17 9.35 21.24
N LYS A 154 -19.03 10.19 20.20
CA LYS A 154 -20.00 11.25 19.90
C LYS A 154 -21.39 10.70 19.59
N LEU A 155 -21.46 9.62 18.82
CA LEU A 155 -22.71 8.96 18.48
C LEU A 155 -23.38 8.38 19.72
N SER A 156 -22.64 7.62 20.54
CA SER A 156 -23.18 7.02 21.77
C SER A 156 -23.66 8.10 22.75
N ALA A 157 -22.92 9.19 22.85
CA ALA A 157 -23.27 10.35 23.66
C ALA A 157 -24.55 11.05 23.14
N GLY A 158 -24.68 11.20 21.81
CA GLY A 158 -25.89 11.72 21.17
C GLY A 158 -27.12 10.85 21.38
N VAL A 159 -26.99 9.52 21.27
CA VAL A 159 -28.07 8.57 21.54
C VAL A 159 -28.47 8.61 23.02
N ALA A 160 -27.51 8.61 23.94
CA ALA A 160 -27.80 8.77 25.37
C ALA A 160 -28.54 10.08 25.64
N SER A 161 -28.12 11.19 25.05
CA SER A 161 -28.81 12.49 25.14
C SER A 161 -30.25 12.43 24.62
N ALA A 162 -30.50 11.74 23.51
CA ALA A 162 -31.85 11.54 22.98
C ALA A 162 -32.74 10.71 23.93
N ILE A 163 -32.20 9.63 24.51
CA ILE A 163 -32.91 8.80 25.51
C ILE A 163 -33.27 9.64 26.75
N ALA A 164 -32.34 10.50 27.21
CA ALA A 164 -32.54 11.34 28.39
C ALA A 164 -33.73 12.32 28.25
N LEU A 165 -34.14 12.64 27.02
CA LEU A 165 -35.29 13.52 26.76
C LEU A 165 -36.64 12.80 26.77
N GLN A 166 -36.66 11.47 26.78
CA GLN A 166 -37.89 10.65 26.67
C GLN A 166 -38.54 10.31 28.01
N ALA A 167 -38.14 10.95 29.11
CA ALA A 167 -38.75 10.70 30.42
C ALA A 167 -40.29 10.89 30.37
N PRO A 168 -41.09 9.94 30.91
CA PRO A 168 -42.54 10.07 30.95
C PRO A 168 -42.98 11.38 31.63
N ALA A 169 -43.94 12.08 31.03
CA ALA A 169 -44.52 13.29 31.63
C ALA A 169 -45.85 12.99 32.32
N LEU A 170 -46.03 13.57 33.50
CA LEU A 170 -47.35 13.82 34.06
C LEU A 170 -48.08 14.83 33.16
N VAL A 171 -49.33 14.50 32.81
CA VAL A 171 -50.23 15.38 32.05
C VAL A 171 -51.17 16.03 33.04
N VAL A 172 -51.00 17.34 33.27
CA VAL A 172 -51.83 18.10 34.21
C VAL A 172 -52.42 19.29 33.47
N PRO A 173 -53.75 19.32 33.21
CA PRO A 173 -54.38 20.40 32.47
C PRO A 173 -54.11 21.77 33.10
N GLY A 174 -53.79 22.76 32.25
CA GLY A 174 -53.51 24.13 32.65
C GLY A 174 -52.17 24.34 33.37
N LYS A 175 -51.34 23.30 33.52
CA LYS A 175 -50.04 23.40 34.21
C LYS A 175 -48.87 23.08 33.29
N THR A 176 -47.72 23.65 33.63
CA THR A 176 -46.43 23.24 33.08
C THR A 176 -45.81 22.19 33.98
N THR A 177 -45.39 21.07 33.41
CA THR A 177 -44.64 20.03 34.11
C THR A 177 -43.18 20.05 33.65
N VAL A 178 -42.25 19.89 34.60
CA VAL A 178 -40.81 19.80 34.33
C VAL A 178 -40.37 18.37 34.62
N ARG A 179 -39.47 17.85 33.78
CA ARG A 179 -38.90 16.51 33.86
C ARG A 179 -37.39 16.59 33.83
N ALA A 180 -36.78 15.75 34.66
CA ALA A 180 -35.39 15.37 34.50
C ALA A 180 -35.37 13.90 34.06
N GLY A 181 -34.61 13.61 33.01
CA GLY A 181 -34.42 12.26 32.49
C GLY A 181 -32.94 11.91 32.43
N VAL A 182 -32.66 10.61 32.54
CA VAL A 182 -31.33 10.04 32.35
C VAL A 182 -31.37 9.16 31.11
N GLY A 183 -30.32 9.24 30.31
CA GLY A 183 -30.14 8.34 29.18
C GLY A 183 -28.84 7.59 29.34
N TYR A 184 -28.84 6.32 28.96
CA TYR A 184 -27.67 5.46 28.99
C TYR A 184 -27.60 4.63 27.71
N PHE A 185 -26.47 4.65 27.03
CA PHE A 185 -26.25 3.86 25.83
C PHE A 185 -24.77 3.52 25.68
N ARG A 186 -24.45 2.23 25.57
CA ARG A 186 -23.08 1.71 25.34
C ARG A 186 -22.01 2.36 26.23
N GLY A 187 -22.27 2.50 27.54
CA GLY A 187 -21.31 3.08 28.50
C GLY A 187 -21.30 4.61 28.56
N GLN A 188 -22.05 5.30 27.71
CA GLN A 188 -22.28 6.75 27.79
C GLN A 188 -23.54 7.05 28.59
N SER A 189 -23.50 8.12 29.37
CA SER A 189 -24.68 8.65 30.06
C SER A 189 -24.94 10.11 29.74
N ALA A 190 -26.20 10.50 29.82
CA ALA A 190 -26.66 11.85 29.59
C ALA A 190 -27.78 12.23 30.56
N LEU A 191 -27.87 13.54 30.83
CA LEU A 191 -28.94 14.16 31.58
C LEU A 191 -29.73 15.07 30.65
N GLY A 192 -31.05 14.93 30.71
CA GLY A 192 -31.99 15.73 29.94
C GLY A 192 -32.95 16.44 30.87
N VAL A 193 -33.27 17.69 30.54
CA VAL A 193 -34.36 18.42 31.17
C VAL A 193 -35.37 18.77 30.09
N SER A 194 -36.63 18.45 30.32
CA SER A 194 -37.71 18.81 29.42
C SER A 194 -38.89 19.40 30.18
N MET A 195 -39.63 20.25 29.50
CA MET A 195 -40.86 20.85 29.97
C MET A 195 -42.01 20.42 29.07
N ARG A 196 -43.20 20.29 29.67
CA ARG A 196 -44.45 20.09 28.94
C ARG A 196 -45.49 21.08 29.45
N GLN A 197 -46.15 21.78 28.55
CA GLN A 197 -47.31 22.61 28.86
C GLN A 197 -48.55 21.95 28.28
N THR A 198 -49.53 21.67 29.12
CA THR A 198 -50.82 21.08 28.71
C THR A 198 -51.91 22.14 28.78
N ALA A 199 -52.75 22.21 27.74
CA ALA A 199 -53.91 23.11 27.71
C ALA A 199 -54.84 22.87 28.91
N GLU A 200 -55.57 23.90 29.35
CA GLU A 200 -56.60 23.75 30.39
C GLU A 200 -57.67 22.72 30.02
N THR A 201 -57.97 22.62 28.72
CA THR A 201 -58.92 21.60 28.19
C THR A 201 -58.35 20.18 28.20
N GLY A 202 -57.04 20.01 28.44
CA GLY A 202 -56.34 18.74 28.32
C GLY A 202 -56.19 18.21 26.88
N ARG A 203 -56.76 18.91 25.88
CA ARG A 203 -56.85 18.39 24.49
C ARG A 203 -55.57 18.54 23.67
N TRP A 204 -54.61 19.36 24.11
CA TRP A 204 -53.30 19.45 23.47
C TRP A 204 -52.19 19.71 24.48
N SER A 205 -50.96 19.31 24.11
CA SER A 205 -49.76 19.62 24.87
C SER A 205 -48.57 19.95 23.96
N LEU A 206 -47.70 20.84 24.44
CA LEU A 206 -46.41 21.14 23.83
C LEU A 206 -45.29 20.66 24.76
N THR A 207 -44.30 19.99 24.20
CA THR A 207 -43.12 19.50 24.91
C THR A 207 -41.86 20.07 24.26
N GLY A 208 -40.90 20.49 25.07
CA GLY A 208 -39.56 20.86 24.62
C GLY A 208 -38.51 20.48 25.65
N GLY A 209 -37.30 20.16 25.23
CA GLY A 209 -36.23 19.79 26.16
C GLY A 209 -34.84 19.85 25.55
N VAL A 210 -33.86 19.90 26.45
CA VAL A 210 -32.43 19.89 26.12
C VAL A 210 -31.72 18.85 26.98
N SER A 211 -30.67 18.24 26.44
CA SER A 211 -29.87 17.26 27.16
C SER A 211 -28.41 17.40 26.83
N ALA A 212 -27.58 16.95 27.77
CA ALA A 212 -26.13 16.93 27.65
C ALA A 212 -25.58 15.60 28.19
N SER A 213 -24.51 15.13 27.56
CA SER A 213 -23.83 13.87 27.89
C SER A 213 -22.39 14.10 28.31
N GLN A 214 -21.80 13.11 29.00
CA GLN A 214 -20.45 13.22 29.56
C GLN A 214 -19.35 13.47 28.52
N LYS A 215 -19.51 12.97 27.29
CA LYS A 215 -18.57 13.17 26.17
C LYS A 215 -18.97 14.32 25.22
N GLY A 216 -19.75 15.29 25.71
CA GLY A 216 -20.02 16.55 25.02
C GLY A 216 -21.12 16.50 23.96
N GLY A 217 -21.90 15.43 23.88
CA GLY A 217 -23.09 15.36 23.03
C GLY A 217 -24.24 16.16 23.64
N VAL A 218 -24.67 17.22 22.96
CA VAL A 218 -25.84 18.02 23.33
C VAL A 218 -26.98 17.69 22.36
N ALA A 219 -28.19 17.53 22.87
CA ALA A 219 -29.38 17.37 22.05
C ALA A 219 -30.48 18.32 22.51
N ALA A 220 -31.36 18.67 21.58
CA ALA A 220 -32.59 19.41 21.84
C ALA A 220 -33.72 18.76 21.04
N GLY A 221 -34.93 18.78 21.59
CA GLY A 221 -36.10 18.20 20.95
C GLY A 221 -37.36 18.96 21.34
N ALA A 222 -38.35 18.94 20.45
CA ALA A 222 -39.68 19.46 20.70
C ALA A 222 -40.75 18.52 20.11
N ALA A 223 -41.92 18.48 20.71
CA ALA A 223 -43.05 17.66 20.27
C ALA A 223 -44.38 18.35 20.60
N ILE A 224 -45.38 18.14 19.75
CA ILE A 224 -46.76 18.56 19.98
C ILE A 224 -47.66 17.32 19.98
N GLU A 225 -48.61 17.28 20.90
CA GLU A 225 -49.59 16.20 21.03
C GLU A 225 -50.99 16.82 21.04
N TRP A 226 -51.96 16.17 20.40
CA TRP A 226 -53.37 16.55 20.46
C TRP A 226 -54.28 15.31 20.50
N VAL A 227 -55.44 15.45 21.13
CA VAL A 227 -56.49 14.41 21.17
C VAL A 227 -57.36 14.52 19.93
N VAL A 228 -57.61 13.41 19.24
CA VAL A 228 -58.53 13.33 18.09
C VAL A 228 -59.82 12.63 18.53
N GLY A 229 -60.97 13.26 18.26
CA GLY A 229 -62.30 12.79 18.67
C GLY A 229 -62.86 13.57 19.86
N ASP A 230 -64.14 13.34 20.13
CA ASP A 230 -64.89 13.86 21.28
C ASP A 230 -65.12 12.76 22.33
#